data_AF-X1JX95-F1
#
_entry.id   AF-X1JX95-F1
#
_cell.length_a   1.000
_cell.length_b   1.000
_cell.length_c   1.000
_cell.angle_alpha   90.00
_cell.angle_beta   90.00
_cell.angle_gamma   90.00
#
_symmetry.space_group_name_H-M   'P 1'
#
loop_
_entity.id
_entity.type
_entity.pdbx_description
1 polymer ?
#
loop_
_entity_poly.entity_id
_entity_poly.type
_entity_poly.pdbx_seq_one_letter_code
_entity_poly.pdbx_strand_id
1 'polypeptide(L)' 'DPDDDLAYSNRGYAYFDQGKYIEAIEDFKKVLILNPKNKVARANKMSAEQKLLQTAQTGKNLTGMYF' A
#
# COMPACT_ATOMS: atom_id res chain seq x y z
N ASP A 1 0.48 -5.70 20.78
CA ASP A 1 -0.28 -6.96 20.77
C ASP A 1 -0.38 -7.53 19.35
N PRO A 2 -0.56 -8.84 19.13
CA PRO A 2 -1.06 -9.38 17.85
C PRO A 2 -2.40 -8.78 17.40
N ASP A 3 -3.17 -8.17 18.30
CA ASP A 3 -4.37 -7.43 17.90
C ASP A 3 -4.03 -6.12 17.19
N ASP A 4 -2.87 -5.52 17.49
CA ASP A 4 -2.40 -4.31 16.82
C ASP A 4 -1.97 -4.60 15.37
N ASP A 5 -1.23 -5.69 15.12
CA ASP A 5 -0.74 -6.00 13.77
C ASP A 5 -1.88 -6.43 12.82
N LEU A 6 -2.92 -7.09 13.35
CA LEU A 6 -4.17 -7.33 12.64
C LEU A 6 -4.94 -6.04 12.33
N ALA A 7 -5.06 -5.11 13.29
CA ALA A 7 -5.75 -3.85 13.08
C ALA A 7 -5.07 -2.99 11.99
N TYR A 8 -3.74 -2.88 12.03
CA TYR A 8 -2.97 -2.20 10.97
C TYR A 8 -3.10 -2.93 9.62
N SER A 9 -3.10 -4.26 9.60
CA SER A 9 -3.27 -5.02 8.35
C SER A 9 -4.62 -4.74 7.69
N ASN A 10 -5.70 -4.78 8.47
CA ASN A 10 -7.06 -4.55 7.96
C ASN A 10 -7.24 -3.12 7.49
N ARG A 11 -6.73 -2.13 8.25
CA ARG A 11 -6.82 -0.72 7.86
C ARG A 11 -5.97 -0.42 6.62
N GLY A 12 -4.77 -0.98 6.54
CA GLY A 12 -3.91 -0.86 5.36
C GLY A 12 -4.56 -1.44 4.10
N TYR A 13 -5.23 -2.59 4.23
CA TYR A 13 -6.01 -3.17 3.13
C TYR A 13 -7.20 -2.29 2.72
N ALA A 14 -7.95 -1.74 3.68
CA ALA A 14 -9.04 -0.82 3.38
C ALA A 14 -8.56 0.46 2.67
N TYR A 15 -7.38 0.98 3.04
CA TYR A 15 -6.78 2.10 2.32
C TYR A 15 -6.32 1.71 0.91
N PHE A 16 -5.77 0.50 0.74
CA PHE A 16 -5.37 -0.02 -0.58
C PHE A 16 -6.58 -0.08 -1.53
N ASP A 17 -7.71 -0.62 -1.06
CA ASP A 17 -8.95 -0.70 -1.85
C ASP A 17 -9.54 0.67 -2.18
N GLN A 18 -9.32 1.67 -1.32
CA GLN A 18 -9.71 3.07 -1.58
C GLN A 18 -8.74 3.81 -2.52
N GLY A 19 -7.67 3.17 -2.99
CA GLY A 19 -6.62 3.80 -3.80
C GLY A 19 -5.69 4.73 -3.00
N LYS A 20 -5.81 4.74 -1.68
CA LYS A 20 -4.96 5.50 -0.74
C LYS A 20 -3.67 4.75 -0.45
N TYR A 21 -2.87 4.57 -1.49
CA TYR A 21 -1.72 3.66 -1.45
C TYR A 21 -0.63 4.11 -0.47
N ILE A 22 -0.46 5.41 -0.23
CA ILE A 22 0.53 5.93 0.72
C ILE A 22 0.16 5.51 2.15
N GLU A 23 -1.09 5.74 2.54
CA GLU A 23 -1.62 5.37 3.85
C GLU A 23 -1.60 3.84 4.04
N ALA A 24 -1.92 3.08 2.99
CA ALA A 24 -1.81 1.63 3.00
C ALA A 24 -0.38 1.16 3.29
N ILE A 25 0.62 1.76 2.63
CA ILE A 25 2.04 1.44 2.83
C ILE A 25 2.47 1.70 4.28
N GLU A 26 2.07 2.84 4.86
CA GLU A 26 2.42 3.19 6.24
C GLU A 26 1.83 2.20 7.25
N ASP A 27 0.60 1.75 7.05
CA ASP A 27 -0.01 0.74 7.91
C ASP A 27 0.68 -0.63 7.75
N PHE A 28 0.97 -1.08 6.53
CA PHE A 28 1.72 -2.33 6.33
C PHE A 28 3.14 -2.26 6.90
N LYS A 29 3.80 -1.10 6.89
CA LYS A 29 5.09 -0.90 7.57
C LYS A 29 4.96 -1.13 9.08
N LYS A 30 3.90 -0.62 9.72
CA LYS A 30 3.66 -0.86 11.16
C LYS A 30 3.47 -2.35 11.46
N VAL A 31 2.73 -3.06 10.61
CA VAL A 31 2.61 -4.54 10.71
C VAL A 31 3.98 -5.20 10.64
N LEU A 32 4.85 -4.77 9.73
CA LEU A 32 6.20 -5.33 9.59
C LEU A 32 7.17 -4.93 10.73
N ILE A 33 6.93 -3.81 11.41
CA ILE A 33 7.67 -3.43 12.62
C ILE A 33 7.27 -4.34 13.79
N LEU A 34 5.97 -4.60 13.96
CA LEU A 34 5.43 -5.46 15.01
C LEU A 34 5.71 -6.95 14.74
N ASN A 35 5.56 -7.37 13.48
CA ASN A 35 5.72 -8.73 13.01
C ASN A 35 6.54 -8.75 11.70
N PRO A 36 7.88 -8.74 11.80
CA PRO A 36 8.77 -8.69 10.63
C PRO A 36 8.65 -9.90 9.68
N LYS A 37 8.07 -11.00 10.16
CA LYS A 37 7.86 -12.25 9.42
C LYS A 37 6.50 -12.32 8.74
N ASN A 38 5.64 -11.30 8.88
CA ASN A 38 4.34 -11.25 8.24
C ASN A 38 4.49 -11.10 6.71
N LYS A 39 4.39 -12.23 6.00
CA LYS A 39 4.52 -12.31 4.53
C LYS A 39 3.38 -11.57 3.82
N VAL A 40 2.18 -11.57 4.41
CA VAL A 40 0.99 -10.92 3.83
C VAL A 40 1.19 -9.40 3.82
N ALA A 41 1.60 -8.82 4.95
CA ALA A 41 1.89 -7.39 5.02
C ALA A 41 3.01 -6.97 4.06
N ARG A 42 4.05 -7.81 3.89
CA ARG A 42 5.11 -7.56 2.91
C ARG A 42 4.58 -7.56 1.47
N ALA A 43 3.76 -8.55 1.12
CA ALA A 43 3.13 -8.64 -0.20
C ALA A 43 2.23 -7.44 -0.47
N ASN A 44 1.34 -7.10 0.47
CA ASN A 44 0.43 -5.97 0.32
C ASN A 44 1.17 -4.63 0.22
N LYS A 45 2.25 -4.43 0.98
CA LYS A 45 3.11 -3.25 0.85
C LYS A 45 3.71 -3.14 -0.56
N MET A 46 4.25 -4.24 -1.10
CA MET A 46 4.82 -4.24 -2.46
C MET A 46 3.75 -3.94 -3.52
N SER A 47 2.55 -4.52 -3.39
CA SER A 47 1.44 -4.23 -4.30
C SER A 47 1.01 -2.76 -4.21
N ALA A 48 0.96 -2.18 -3.01
CA ALA A 48 0.64 -0.76 -2.80
C ALA A 48 1.70 0.15 -3.44
N GLU A 49 2.99 -0.16 -3.28
CA GLU A 49 4.09 0.58 -3.92
C GLU A 49 4.01 0.54 -5.45
N GLN A 50 3.71 -0.63 -6.03
CA GLN A 50 3.51 -0.77 -7.47
C GLN A 50 2.32 0.05 -7.98
N LYS A 51 1.19 0.02 -7.26
CA LYS A 51 0.00 0.79 -7.62
C LYS A 51 0.25 2.30 -7.52
N LEU A 52 0.94 2.76 -6.48
CA LEU A 52 1.34 4.16 -6.33
C LEU A 52 2.23 4.64 -7.48
N LEU A 53 3.19 3.83 -7.91
CA LEU A 53 4.03 4.15 -9.05
C LEU A 53 3.21 4.16 -10.36
N GLN A 54 2.31 3.20 -10.52
CA GLN A 54 1.46 3.11 -11.70
C GLN A 54 0.52 4.33 -11.82
N THR A 55 -0.12 4.77 -10.74
CA THR A 55 -0.97 5.98 -10.77
C THR A 55 -0.18 7.25 -11.04
N ALA A 56 1.05 7.35 -10.52
CA ALA A 56 1.95 8.46 -10.84
C ALA A 56 2.34 8.47 -12.32
N GLN A 57 2.53 7.30 -12.95
CA GLN A 57 2.88 7.19 -14.36
C GLN A 57 1.67 7.39 -15.29
N THR A 58 0.47 6.92 -14.90
CA THR A 58 -0.77 7.15 -15.65
C THR A 58 -1.06 8.64 -15.81
N GLY A 59 -0.80 9.46 -14.78
CA GLY A 59 -0.94 10.91 -14.88
C GLY A 59 0.01 11.57 -15.92
N LYS A 60 1.23 11.04 -16.09
CA LYS A 60 2.20 11.53 -17.08
C LYS A 60 1.89 11.08 -18.51
N ASN A 61 1.29 9.90 -18.68
CA ASN A 61 1.01 9.34 -20.00
C ASN A 61 -0.21 10.02 -20.67
N LEU A 62 -1.15 10.58 -19.90
CA LEU A 62 -2.31 11.29 -20.46
C LEU A 62 -1.95 12.66 -21.06
N THR A 63 -0.88 13.31 -20.60
CA THR A 63 -0.42 14.59 -21.14
C THR A 63 0.36 14.46 -22.45
N GLY A 64 0.80 13.25 -22.83
CA GLY A 64 1.58 13.00 -24.05
C GLY A 64 0.76 12.63 -25.28
N MET A 65 -0.57 12.50 -25.16
CA MET A 65 -1.46 12.08 -26.26
C MET A 65 -2.13 13.25 -27.00
N TYR A 66 -1.75 14.49 -26.65
CA TYR A 66 -2.28 15.74 -27.24
C TYR A 66 -1.19 16.52 -27.98
N PHE A 67 -0.48 15.91 -28.94
CA PHE A 67 0.34 16.65 -29.91
C PHE A 67 0.35 15.92 -31.25
#